data_AF-A0A931NIE9-F1
#
_entry.id   AF-A0A931NIE9-F1
#
_cell.length_a   1.000
_cell.length_b   1.000
_cell.length_c   1.000
_cell.angle_alpha   90.00
_cell.angle_beta   90.00
_cell.angle_gamma   90.00
#
_symmetry.space_group_name_H-M   'P 1'
#
loop_
_entity.id
_entity.type
_entity.pdbx_description
1 polymer ?
#
loop_
_entity_poly.entity_id
_entity_poly.type
_entity_poly.pdbx_seq_one_letter_code
_entity_poly.pdbx_strand_id
1 'polypeptide(L)'
;MKVLRPGLAAALGFTAAALFFVGLIFRFAVYSRLYIGPNDPYGISDVIELILGVLLLLVLAVSVVAAFALAMQGSPENRKASKWLALTCAVLILLLQPLHHLAARFSL
;
A
#
# COMPACT_ATOMS: atom_id res chain seq x y z
N MET A 1 6.52 28.08 -8.54
CA MET A 1 6.47 27.58 -7.14
C MET A 1 6.82 26.10 -7.16
N LYS A 2 7.93 25.66 -6.53
CA LYS A 2 8.26 24.23 -6.39
C LYS A 2 7.49 23.68 -5.18
N VAL A 3 6.31 23.12 -5.41
CA VAL A 3 5.42 22.67 -4.33
C VAL A 3 5.84 21.29 -3.80
N LEU A 4 6.41 20.42 -4.65
CA LEU A 4 6.80 19.06 -4.27
C LEU A 4 8.23 18.73 -4.72
N ARG A 5 8.96 18.00 -3.86
CA ARG A 5 10.29 17.47 -4.16
C ARG A 5 10.17 16.11 -4.85
N PRO A 6 10.98 15.81 -5.88
CA PRO A 6 10.94 14.51 -6.56
C PRO A 6 11.26 13.34 -5.62
N GLY A 7 12.07 13.56 -4.57
CA GLY A 7 12.34 12.55 -3.55
C GLY A 7 11.12 12.10 -2.74
N LEU A 8 10.05 12.91 -2.66
CA LEU A 8 8.81 12.50 -2.00
C LEU A 8 8.13 11.35 -2.77
N ALA A 9 8.21 11.35 -4.09
CA ALA A 9 7.63 10.29 -4.91
C ALA A 9 8.24 8.93 -4.57
N ALA A 10 9.57 8.88 -4.42
CA ALA A 10 10.26 7.67 -4.00
C ALA A 10 9.82 7.22 -2.60
N ALA A 11 9.80 8.14 -1.63
CA ALA A 11 9.39 7.82 -0.26
C ALA A 11 7.95 7.27 -0.19
N LEU A 12 7.01 7.89 -0.92
CA LEU A 12 5.62 7.44 -1.00
C LEU A 12 5.51 6.06 -1.67
N GLY A 13 6.19 5.87 -2.80
CA GLY A 13 6.20 4.59 -3.51
C GLY A 13 6.79 3.44 -2.67
N PHE A 14 7.92 3.68 -1.99
CA PHE A 14 8.52 2.69 -1.09
C PHE A 14 7.67 2.40 0.14
N THR A 15 7.05 3.43 0.74
CA THR A 15 6.14 3.24 1.88
C THR A 15 4.93 2.41 1.47
N ALA A 16 4.33 2.69 0.31
CA ALA A 16 3.21 1.93 -0.22
C ALA A 16 3.59 0.47 -0.48
N ALA A 17 4.74 0.24 -1.12
CA ALA A 17 5.24 -1.11 -1.38
C ALA A 17 5.54 -1.87 -0.08
N ALA A 18 6.17 -1.22 0.91
CA ALA A 18 6.45 -1.83 2.20
C ALA A 18 5.16 -2.21 2.94
N LEU A 19 4.18 -1.32 3.03
CA LEU A 19 2.87 -1.62 3.63
C LEU A 19 2.16 -2.78 2.91
N PHE A 20 2.24 -2.80 1.58
CA PHE A 20 1.69 -3.89 0.78
C PHE A 20 2.31 -5.25 1.15
N PHE A 21 3.64 -5.35 1.17
CA PHE A 21 4.32 -6.60 1.53
C PHE A 21 4.12 -6.98 3.00
N VAL A 22 4.12 -6.02 3.93
CA VAL A 22 3.81 -6.27 5.34
C VAL A 22 2.40 -6.86 5.48
N GLY A 23 1.40 -6.31 4.78
CA GLY A 23 0.04 -6.86 4.74
C GLY A 23 -0.01 -8.28 4.20
N LEU A 24 0.72 -8.57 3.11
CA LEU A 24 0.79 -9.93 2.55
C LEU A 24 1.45 -10.92 3.51
N ILE A 25 2.59 -10.56 4.12
CA ILE A 25 3.30 -11.41 5.08
C ILE A 25 2.42 -11.66 6.31
N PHE A 26 1.75 -10.61 6.80
CA PHE A 26 0.82 -10.73 7.92
C PHE A 26 -0.28 -11.73 7.59
N ARG A 27 -0.95 -11.59 6.44
CA ARG A 27 -2.01 -12.51 6.00
C ARG A 27 -1.50 -13.94 5.81
N PHE A 28 -0.32 -14.10 5.24
CA PHE A 28 0.26 -15.42 4.95
C PHE A 28 0.75 -16.16 6.21
N ALA A 29 1.44 -15.49 7.14
CA ALA A 29 2.18 -16.16 8.21
C ALA A 29 1.66 -15.89 9.63
N VAL A 30 0.94 -14.80 9.86
CA VAL A 30 0.61 -14.32 11.22
C VAL A 30 -0.88 -14.39 11.50
N TYR A 31 -1.72 -14.09 10.52
CA TYR A 31 -3.17 -13.95 10.67
C TYR A 31 -3.84 -15.17 11.32
N SER A 32 -3.50 -16.39 10.87
CA SER A 32 -4.01 -17.68 11.36
C SER A 32 -3.53 -18.05 12.76
N ARG A 33 -2.43 -17.45 13.23
CA ARG A 33 -1.77 -17.77 14.50
C ARG A 33 -2.24 -16.90 15.66
N LEU A 34 -2.96 -15.83 15.35
CA LEU A 34 -3.54 -14.95 16.36
C LEU A 34 -4.83 -15.56 16.90
N TYR A 35 -4.94 -15.58 18.22
CA TYR A 35 -6.08 -16.16 18.94
C TYR A 35 -7.38 -15.40 18.66
N ILE A 36 -8.47 -16.16 18.54
CA ILE A 36 -9.85 -15.65 18.51
C ILE A 36 -10.53 -16.13 19.79
N GLY A 37 -11.12 -15.20 20.55
CA GLY A 37 -11.82 -15.52 21.80
C GLY A 37 -13.05 -16.42 21.56
N PRO A 38 -13.45 -17.24 22.55
CA PRO A 38 -14.66 -18.04 22.40
C PRO A 38 -15.86 -17.08 22.38
N ASN A 39 -16.65 -17.15 21.30
CA ASN A 39 -17.79 -16.26 20.99
C ASN A 39 -17.43 -14.87 20.43
N ASP A 40 -16.16 -14.56 20.15
CA ASP A 40 -15.82 -13.31 19.48
C ASP A 40 -16.10 -13.42 17.97
N PRO A 41 -16.85 -12.47 17.38
CA PRO A 41 -17.13 -12.48 15.94
C PRO A 41 -15.91 -12.12 15.09
N TYR A 42 -14.90 -11.48 15.67
CA TYR A 42 -13.67 -11.04 15.01
C TYR A 42 -12.47 -11.23 15.94
N GLY A 43 -11.34 -11.64 15.37
CA GLY A 43 -10.06 -11.75 16.06
C GLY A 43 -9.28 -10.44 16.07
N ILE A 44 -8.23 -10.38 16.90
CA ILE A 44 -7.24 -9.29 16.85
C ILE A 44 -6.59 -9.21 15.46
N SER A 45 -6.45 -10.35 14.77
CA SER A 45 -5.94 -10.42 13.40
C SER A 45 -6.76 -9.61 12.40
N ASP A 46 -8.09 -9.63 12.50
CA ASP A 46 -8.99 -8.84 11.64
C ASP A 46 -8.78 -7.34 11.82
N VAL A 47 -8.62 -6.91 13.07
CA VAL A 47 -8.37 -5.49 13.41
C VAL A 47 -7.03 -5.04 12.84
N ILE A 48 -5.97 -5.84 13.00
CA ILE A 48 -4.64 -5.53 12.46
C ILE A 48 -4.69 -5.48 10.93
N GLU A 49 -5.35 -6.45 10.29
CA GLU A 49 -5.49 -6.50 8.84
C GLU A 49 -6.23 -5.27 8.30
N LEU A 50 -7.32 -4.86 8.97
CA LEU A 50 -8.05 -3.66 8.64
C LEU A 50 -7.17 -2.40 8.76
N ILE A 51 -6.41 -2.27 9.84
CA ILE A 51 -5.50 -1.13 10.04
C ILE A 51 -4.44 -1.08 8.93
N LEU A 52 -3.81 -2.22 8.61
CA LEU A 52 -2.83 -2.30 7.52
C LEU A 52 -3.45 -1.92 6.17
N GLY A 53 -4.66 -2.40 5.89
CA GLY A 53 -5.41 -2.07 4.68
C GLY A 53 -5.74 -0.58 4.58
N VAL A 54 -6.24 0.04 5.66
CA VAL A 54 -6.55 1.47 5.72
C VAL A 54 -5.28 2.31 5.54
N LEU A 55 -4.18 1.95 6.21
CA LEU A 55 -2.91 2.65 6.06
C LEU A 55 -2.41 2.59 4.60
N LEU A 56 -2.47 1.42 3.97
CA LEU A 56 -2.09 1.26 2.57
C LEU A 56 -2.95 2.15 1.66
N LEU A 57 -4.27 2.17 1.85
CA LEU A 57 -5.19 3.00 1.07
C LEU A 57 -4.89 4.50 1.23
N LEU A 58 -4.63 4.96 2.46
CA LEU A 58 -4.26 6.35 2.72
C LEU A 58 -2.96 6.74 2.00
N VAL A 59 -1.94 5.89 2.08
CA VAL A 59 -0.66 6.15 1.39
C VAL A 59 -0.85 6.13 -0.13
N LEU A 60 -1.63 5.20 -0.69
CA LEU A 60 -1.93 5.17 -2.12
C LEU A 60 -2.71 6.41 -2.57
N ALA A 61 -3.71 6.86 -1.81
CA ALA A 61 -4.46 8.07 -2.11
C ALA A 61 -3.55 9.31 -2.15
N VAL A 62 -2.69 9.48 -1.14
CA VAL A 62 -1.69 10.55 -1.11
C VAL A 62 -0.70 10.43 -2.28
N SER A 63 -0.29 9.20 -2.62
CA SER A 63 0.61 8.93 -3.74
C SER A 63 0.02 9.33 -5.09
N VAL A 64 -1.26 9.04 -5.31
CA VAL A 64 -1.98 9.44 -6.53
C VAL A 64 -2.06 10.97 -6.63
N VAL A 65 -2.45 11.65 -5.54
CA VAL A 65 -2.50 13.13 -5.51
C VAL A 65 -1.11 13.73 -5.76
N ALA A 66 -0.06 13.18 -5.14
CA ALA A 66 1.32 13.62 -5.35
C ALA A 66 1.78 13.39 -6.79
N ALA A 67 1.41 12.27 -7.42
CA ALA A 67 1.73 11.99 -8.82
C ALA A 67 1.09 13.03 -9.76
N PHE A 68 -0.18 13.40 -9.54
CA PHE A 68 -0.84 14.46 -10.29
C PHE A 68 -0.18 15.82 -10.07
N ALA A 69 0.10 16.18 -8.82
CA ALA A 69 0.73 17.46 -8.49
C ALA A 69 2.16 17.59 -9.06
N LEU A 70 2.91 16.49 -9.15
CA LEU A 70 4.21 16.46 -9.83
C LEU A 70 4.07 16.58 -11.35
N ALA A 71 3.06 15.96 -11.95
CA ALA A 71 2.79 16.08 -13.39
C ALA A 71 2.50 17.54 -13.80
N MET A 72 1.69 18.25 -12.99
CA MET A 72 1.32 19.65 -13.24
C MET A 72 2.51 20.63 -13.14
N GLN A 73 3.53 20.32 -12.34
CA GLN A 73 4.72 21.18 -12.20
C GLN A 73 5.63 21.18 -13.44
N GLY A 74 5.44 20.24 -14.37
CA GLY A 74 5.99 20.33 -15.74
C GLY A 74 7.49 20.11 -15.91
N SER A 75 8.31 20.11 -14.85
CA SER A 75 9.76 19.87 -15.00
C SER A 75 10.06 18.43 -15.46
N PRO A 76 11.14 18.18 -16.23
CA PRO A 76 11.47 16.84 -16.72
C PRO A 76 11.65 15.82 -15.58
N GLU A 77 12.31 16.23 -14.49
CA GLU A 77 12.51 15.41 -13.29
C GLU A 77 11.19 15.06 -12.61
N ASN A 78 10.28 16.04 -12.46
CA ASN A 78 8.98 15.81 -11.84
C ASN A 78 8.08 14.92 -12.70
N ARG A 79 8.16 15.04 -14.03
CA ARG A 79 7.44 14.13 -14.96
C ARG A 79 7.95 12.70 -14.84
N LYS A 80 9.26 12.48 -14.70
CA LYS A 80 9.83 11.15 -14.46
C LYS A 80 9.36 10.58 -13.12
N ALA A 81 9.43 11.37 -12.05
CA ALA A 81 8.98 10.96 -10.71
C ALA A 81 7.46 10.65 -10.68
N SER A 82 6.64 11.49 -11.33
CA SER A 82 5.20 11.29 -11.48
C SER A 82 4.87 9.98 -12.20
N LYS A 83 5.49 9.72 -13.35
CA LYS A 83 5.29 8.47 -14.11
C LYS A 83 5.68 7.24 -13.29
N TRP A 84 6.82 7.30 -12.60
CA TRP A 84 7.27 6.21 -11.75
C TRP A 84 6.29 5.95 -10.60
N LEU A 85 5.85 6.99 -9.88
CA LEU A 85 4.90 6.86 -8.78
C LEU A 85 3.54 6.34 -9.23
N ALA A 86 3.03 6.87 -10.35
CA ALA A 86 1.76 6.42 -10.93
C ALA A 86 1.83 4.94 -11.34
N LEU A 87 2.94 4.51 -11.96
CA LEU A 87 3.17 3.12 -12.31
C LEU A 87 3.21 2.22 -11.06
N THR A 88 3.94 2.64 -10.02
CA THR A 88 3.99 1.91 -8.74
C THR A 88 2.60 1.76 -8.13
N CYS A 89 1.80 2.84 -8.07
CA CYS A 89 0.42 2.76 -7.59
C CYS A 89 -0.44 1.80 -8.42
N ALA A 90 -0.36 1.90 -9.75
CA ALA A 90 -1.13 1.02 -10.65
C ALA A 90 -0.77 -0.46 -10.43
N VAL A 91 0.52 -0.78 -10.36
CA VAL A 91 1.00 -2.14 -10.09
C VAL A 91 0.48 -2.62 -8.73
N LEU A 92 0.64 -1.84 -7.66
CA LEU A 92 0.18 -2.24 -6.32
C LEU A 92 -1.34 -2.45 -6.28
N ILE A 93 -2.14 -1.59 -6.91
CA ILE A 93 -3.60 -1.73 -6.95
C ILE A 93 -4.01 -2.99 -7.71
N LEU A 94 -3.42 -3.23 -8.88
CA LEU A 94 -3.73 -4.41 -9.70
C LEU A 94 -3.32 -5.72 -9.01
N LEU A 95 -2.22 -5.67 -8.25
CA LEU A 95 -1.70 -6.81 -7.51
C LEU A 95 -2.38 -7.02 -6.15
N LEU A 96 -3.08 -6.01 -5.62
CA LEU A 96 -3.62 -6.03 -4.27
C LEU A 96 -4.52 -7.24 -4.01
N GLN A 97 -5.60 -7.33 -4.78
CA GLN A 97 -6.58 -8.40 -4.60
C GLN A 97 -6.03 -9.81 -4.94
N PRO A 98 -5.34 -10.05 -6.08
CA PRO A 98 -4.88 -11.40 -6.40
C PRO A 98 -3.84 -11.92 -5.40
N LEU A 99 -2.86 -11.10 -5.01
CA LEU A 99 -1.85 -11.55 -4.04
C LEU A 99 -2.43 -11.70 -2.64
N HIS A 100 -3.39 -10.86 -2.24
CA HIS A 100 -4.07 -11.03 -0.97
C HIS A 100 -4.87 -12.34 -0.91
N HIS A 101 -5.59 -12.69 -1.98
CA HIS A 101 -6.27 -13.99 -2.08
C HIS A 101 -5.29 -15.16 -2.06
N LEU A 102 -4.15 -15.05 -2.76
CA LEU A 102 -3.11 -16.07 -2.72
C LEU A 102 -2.52 -16.23 -1.31
N ALA A 103 -2.21 -15.12 -0.63
CA ALA A 103 -1.71 -15.13 0.74
C ALA A 103 -2.70 -15.78 1.71
N ALA A 104 -4.00 -15.51 1.55
CA ALA A 104 -5.04 -16.16 2.34
C ALA A 104 -5.13 -17.67 2.07
N ARG A 105 -5.08 -18.07 0.79
CA ARG A 105 -5.21 -19.46 0.36
C ARG A 105 -4.06 -20.35 0.85
N PHE A 106 -2.85 -19.81 0.89
CA PHE A 106 -1.65 -20.52 1.30
C PHE A 106 -1.20 -20.18 2.73
N SER A 107 -2.12 -19.67 3.56
CA SER A 107 -1.79 -19.29 4.95
C SER A 107 -1.20 -20.47 5.75
N LEU A 108 -0.19 -20.16 6.58
CA LEU A 108 0.60 -21.09 7.41
C LEU A 108 0.04 -21.30 8.83
#